data_AF-A0A183CPP4-F1
#
_entry.id   AF-A0A183CPP4-F1
#
_cell.length_a   1.000
_cell.length_b   1.000
_cell.length_c   1.000
_cell.angle_alpha   90.00
_cell.angle_beta   90.00
_cell.angle_gamma   90.00
#
_symmetry.space_group_name_H-M   'P 1'
#
loop_
_entity.id
_entity.type
_entity.pdbx_description
1 polymer ?
#
loop_
_entity_poly.entity_id
_entity_poly.type
_entity_poly.pdbx_seq_one_letter_code
_entity_poly.pdbx_strand_id
1 'polypeptide(L)'
;RVRQDFVTQIGLPEDRYKGFIKEYQGATLMYCQLHPKMVYVHSKQIYQDMRSVYMLALRERFPNFGREFDGLETQFRLNEGRPLRAEQIPGLETLHNFEELRKTDMAPQADVQQTIRSVLQKLRADKNAWPFQEPVDADEVPDYYEYIPFPVDLGTIAEQLKSGYYTHERMFVADIRRMFDNCYKFNAPDSQYYFHAFKLNELFVRLARQHFAHCKLQVPLPTAKPEYVPSASGGRK
;
A
#
# COMPACT_ATOMS: atom_id res chain seq x y z
N ARG A 1 -0.27 41.04 -5.68
CA ARG A 1 -0.33 39.70 -6.33
C ARG A 1 -0.59 39.92 -7.80
N VAL A 2 0.41 39.72 -8.66
CA VAL A 2 0.22 39.75 -10.13
C VAL A 2 -0.61 38.53 -10.51
N ARG A 3 -1.66 38.70 -11.34
CA ARG A 3 -2.47 37.58 -11.87
C ARG A 3 -1.56 36.70 -12.74
N GLN A 4 -1.69 35.38 -12.64
CA GLN A 4 -0.75 34.36 -13.14
C GLN A 4 -0.33 34.47 -14.62
N ASP A 5 -1.05 35.23 -15.44
CA ASP A 5 -0.88 35.24 -16.90
C ASP A 5 -0.28 36.55 -17.46
N PHE A 6 0.18 37.46 -16.59
CA PHE A 6 0.85 38.69 -16.98
C PHE A 6 2.37 38.57 -16.78
N VAL A 7 3.12 38.76 -17.87
CA VAL A 7 4.59 38.74 -17.88
C VAL A 7 5.16 40.15 -18.04
N THR A 8 6.33 40.40 -17.45
CA THR A 8 7.07 41.67 -17.59
C THR A 8 7.84 41.74 -18.90
N GLN A 9 8.15 40.60 -19.52
CA GLN A 9 8.82 40.52 -20.81
C GLN A 9 7.79 40.66 -21.94
N ILE A 10 7.81 41.79 -22.63
CA ILE A 10 6.89 42.08 -23.73
C ILE A 10 7.34 41.32 -24.98
N GLY A 11 6.57 40.32 -25.39
CA GLY A 11 6.83 39.55 -26.62
C GLY A 11 6.37 40.26 -27.91
N LEU A 12 5.72 41.42 -27.79
CA LEU A 12 5.25 42.23 -28.90
C LEU A 12 6.35 43.22 -29.35
N PRO A 13 6.62 43.38 -30.66
CA PRO A 13 7.58 44.36 -31.17
C PRO A 13 7.28 45.81 -30.72
N GLU A 14 8.32 46.59 -30.42
CA GLU A 14 8.19 47.96 -29.89
C GLU A 14 7.34 48.88 -30.78
N ASP A 15 7.48 48.78 -32.10
CA ASP A 15 6.75 49.57 -33.10
C ASP A 15 5.23 49.38 -33.02
N ARG A 16 4.76 48.29 -32.41
CA ARG A 16 3.33 47.96 -32.31
C ARG A 16 2.60 48.62 -31.14
N TYR A 17 3.33 49.15 -30.16
CA TYR A 17 2.72 49.73 -28.96
C TYR A 17 3.33 51.06 -28.52
N LYS A 18 4.58 51.34 -28.92
CA LYS A 18 5.28 52.59 -28.59
C LYS A 18 4.55 53.78 -29.23
N GLY A 19 4.22 54.78 -28.41
CA GLY A 19 3.43 55.95 -28.82
C GLY A 19 1.91 55.80 -28.63
N PHE A 20 1.40 54.58 -28.43
CA PHE A 20 -0.02 54.34 -28.11
C PHE A 20 -0.26 54.14 -26.60
N ILE A 21 0.79 53.81 -25.85
CA ILE A 21 0.75 53.63 -24.40
C ILE A 21 1.58 54.73 -23.73
N LYS A 22 1.04 55.34 -22.68
CA LYS A 22 1.75 56.37 -21.90
C LYS A 22 2.77 55.72 -20.96
N GLU A 23 4.00 56.19 -21.03
CA GLU A 23 5.09 55.78 -20.13
C GLU A 23 5.12 56.72 -18.92
N TYR A 24 5.03 56.16 -17.71
CA TYR A 24 5.15 56.90 -16.45
C TYR A 24 6.39 56.40 -15.70
N GLN A 25 7.08 57.32 -15.04
CA GLN A 25 8.24 56.96 -14.22
C GLN A 25 7.80 56.04 -13.07
N GLY A 26 8.35 54.83 -13.02
CA GLY A 26 8.00 53.80 -12.03
C GLY A 26 6.86 52.87 -12.44
N ALA A 27 6.26 53.02 -13.63
CA ALA A 27 5.28 52.08 -14.15
C ALA A 27 5.97 50.89 -14.84
N THR A 28 5.53 49.67 -14.52
CA THR A 28 5.98 48.45 -15.19
C THR A 28 4.96 48.04 -16.24
N LEU A 29 5.38 47.97 -17.50
CA LEU A 29 4.55 47.40 -18.57
C LEU A 29 4.43 45.89 -18.38
N MET A 30 3.20 45.39 -18.44
CA MET A 30 2.87 43.98 -18.32
C MET A 30 2.17 43.52 -19.60
N TYR A 31 2.59 42.38 -20.12
CA TYR A 31 2.09 41.78 -21.35
C TYR A 31 1.34 40.48 -21.02
N CYS A 32 0.20 40.26 -21.68
CA CYS A 32 -0.56 39.02 -21.61
C CYS A 32 -0.94 38.63 -23.04
N GLN A 33 -0.52 37.43 -23.47
CA GLN A 33 -0.82 36.93 -24.80
C GLN A 33 -2.13 36.14 -24.79
N LEU A 34 -3.11 36.61 -25.55
CA LEU A 34 -4.35 35.88 -25.79
C LEU A 34 -4.20 34.98 -27.01
N HIS A 35 -4.78 33.78 -26.95
CA HIS A 35 -4.78 32.82 -28.04
C HIS A 35 -5.70 33.31 -29.18
N PRO A 36 -5.20 33.45 -30.42
CA PRO A 36 -5.93 34.13 -31.50
C PRO A 36 -7.21 33.41 -31.95
N LYS A 37 -7.33 32.11 -31.69
CA LYS A 37 -8.53 31.32 -32.02
C LYS A 37 -9.61 31.33 -30.95
N MET A 38 -9.38 32.03 -29.83
CA MET A 38 -10.36 32.09 -28.73
C MET A 38 -11.14 33.40 -28.77
N VAL A 39 -12.47 33.29 -28.81
CA VAL A 39 -13.38 34.43 -28.67
C VAL A 39 -13.62 34.69 -27.18
N TYR A 40 -12.77 35.50 -26.56
CA TYR A 40 -12.76 35.72 -25.10
C TYR A 40 -14.04 36.34 -24.55
N VAL A 41 -14.80 37.07 -25.38
CA VAL A 41 -16.11 37.65 -25.03
C VAL A 41 -17.11 36.58 -24.58
N HIS A 42 -17.02 35.38 -25.17
CA HIS A 42 -17.90 34.25 -24.86
C HIS A 42 -17.16 33.10 -24.18
N SER A 43 -15.96 33.35 -23.63
CA SER A 43 -15.11 32.31 -23.02
C SER A 43 -15.86 31.45 -22.00
N LYS A 44 -16.66 32.06 -21.12
CA LYS A 44 -17.47 31.33 -20.14
C LYS A 44 -18.40 30.30 -20.79
N GLN A 45 -19.12 30.70 -21.84
CA GLN A 45 -20.04 29.82 -22.55
C GLN A 45 -19.27 28.72 -23.29
N ILE A 46 -18.17 29.07 -23.98
CA ILE A 46 -17.31 28.11 -24.67
C ILE A 46 -16.79 27.04 -23.70
N TYR A 47 -16.34 27.43 -22.50
CA TYR A 47 -15.89 26.46 -21.49
C TYR A 47 -17.03 25.60 -20.95
N GLN A 48 -18.23 26.16 -20.76
CA GLN A 48 -19.41 25.41 -20.36
C GLN A 48 -19.83 24.39 -21.43
N ASP A 49 -19.79 24.78 -22.70
CA ASP A 49 -20.13 23.93 -23.83
C ASP A 49 -19.09 22.82 -23.99
N MET A 50 -17.80 23.15 -23.95
CA MET A 50 -16.71 22.17 -23.99
C MET A 50 -16.82 21.17 -22.84
N ARG A 51 -17.09 21.64 -21.62
CA ARG A 51 -17.31 20.76 -20.47
C ARG A 51 -18.55 19.89 -20.69
N SER A 52 -19.63 20.43 -21.23
CA SER A 52 -20.86 19.67 -21.50
C SER A 52 -20.62 18.56 -22.53
N VAL A 53 -19.95 18.88 -23.65
CA VAL A 53 -19.56 17.89 -24.68
C VAL A 53 -18.65 16.82 -24.08
N TYR A 54 -17.65 17.21 -23.30
CA TYR A 54 -16.76 16.27 -22.62
C TYR A 54 -17.52 15.34 -21.66
N MET A 55 -18.42 15.89 -20.84
CA MET A 55 -19.24 15.10 -19.92
C MET A 55 -20.20 14.16 -20.66
N LEU A 56 -20.75 14.57 -21.81
CA LEU A 56 -21.56 13.70 -22.67
C LEU A 56 -20.74 12.55 -23.24
N ALA A 57 -19.56 12.84 -23.80
CA ALA A 57 -18.65 11.83 -24.33
C ALA A 57 -18.19 10.83 -23.24
N LEU A 58 -17.96 11.31 -22.02
CA LEU A 58 -17.64 10.44 -20.89
C LEU A 58 -18.81 9.55 -20.49
N ARG A 59 -20.05 10.06 -20.45
CA ARG A 59 -21.24 9.26 -20.15
C ARG A 59 -21.52 8.21 -21.22
N GLU A 60 -21.28 8.54 -22.49
CA GLU A 60 -21.42 7.59 -23.59
C GLU A 60 -20.38 6.46 -23.48
N ARG A 61 -19.12 6.81 -23.21
CA ARG A 61 -18.03 5.84 -23.09
C ARG A 61 -18.06 5.04 -21.79
N PHE A 62 -18.53 5.65 -20.71
CA PHE A 62 -18.58 5.10 -19.36
C PHE A 62 -20.00 5.35 -18.79
N PRO A 63 -20.95 4.43 -19.02
CA PRO A 63 -22.36 4.61 -18.64
C PRO A 63 -22.58 4.89 -17.15
N ASN A 64 -21.64 4.47 -16.31
CA ASN A 64 -21.65 4.66 -14.86
C ASN A 64 -20.78 5.85 -14.39
N PHE A 65 -20.32 6.71 -15.31
CA PHE A 65 -19.49 7.87 -14.96
C PHE A 65 -20.26 8.87 -14.10
N GLY A 66 -19.70 9.18 -12.92
CA GLY A 66 -20.32 10.08 -11.95
C GLY A 66 -21.42 9.44 -11.11
N ARG A 67 -21.59 8.11 -11.18
CA ARG A 67 -22.43 7.37 -10.24
C ARG A 67 -21.72 7.30 -8.90
N GLU A 68 -22.32 7.88 -7.88
CA GLU A 68 -21.86 7.76 -6.50
C GLU A 68 -22.45 6.48 -5.91
N PHE A 69 -21.59 5.62 -5.37
CA PHE A 69 -21.98 4.46 -4.61
C PHE A 69 -21.83 4.78 -3.13
N ASP A 70 -22.68 4.20 -2.29
CA ASP A 70 -22.49 4.28 -0.85
C ASP A 70 -21.11 3.73 -0.45
N GLY A 71 -20.55 4.25 0.63
CA GLY A 71 -19.27 3.78 1.14
C GLY A 71 -19.28 2.28 1.47
N LEU A 72 -18.10 1.66 1.45
CA LEU A 72 -17.94 0.22 1.73
C LEU A 72 -18.24 -0.16 3.19
N GLU A 73 -18.36 0.83 4.08
CA GLU A 73 -18.56 0.65 5.52
C GLU A 73 -19.77 -0.24 5.85
N THR A 74 -20.87 -0.04 5.14
CA THR A 74 -22.08 -0.85 5.31
C THR A 74 -21.84 -2.30 4.90
N GLN A 75 -21.10 -2.54 3.82
CA GLN A 75 -20.77 -3.88 3.35
C GLN A 75 -19.84 -4.60 4.32
N PHE A 76 -18.80 -3.94 4.83
CA PHE A 76 -17.90 -4.53 5.83
C PHE A 76 -18.62 -4.91 7.13
N ARG A 77 -19.55 -4.05 7.58
CA ARG A 77 -20.36 -4.33 8.77
C ARG A 77 -21.30 -5.52 8.56
N LEU A 78 -21.97 -5.58 7.41
CA LEU A 78 -22.85 -6.70 7.06
C LEU A 78 -22.08 -8.01 6.88
N ASN A 79 -20.82 -7.94 6.45
CA ASN A 79 -19.97 -9.10 6.25
C ASN A 79 -19.20 -9.52 7.51
N GLU A 80 -19.55 -8.97 8.70
CA GLU A 80 -18.95 -9.31 10.00
C GLU A 80 -17.41 -9.22 10.03
N GLY A 81 -16.83 -8.27 9.29
CA GLY A 81 -15.37 -8.15 9.17
C GLY A 81 -14.69 -9.22 8.32
N ARG A 82 -15.45 -10.12 7.68
CA ARG A 82 -14.93 -11.06 6.69
C ARG A 82 -14.61 -10.32 5.38
N PRO A 83 -13.62 -10.80 4.60
CA PRO A 83 -13.33 -10.23 3.30
C PRO A 83 -14.56 -10.22 2.39
N LEU A 84 -14.81 -9.07 1.76
CA LEU A 84 -15.86 -8.91 0.76
C LEU A 84 -15.44 -9.55 -0.55
N ARG A 85 -16.37 -10.26 -1.18
CA ARG A 85 -16.21 -10.75 -2.54
C ARG A 85 -16.34 -9.60 -3.54
N ALA A 86 -15.72 -9.76 -4.70
CA ALA A 86 -15.76 -8.78 -5.77
C ALA A 86 -17.21 -8.44 -6.20
N GLU A 87 -18.13 -9.41 -6.17
CA GLU A 87 -19.54 -9.17 -6.50
C GLU A 87 -20.32 -8.43 -5.41
N GLN A 88 -19.80 -8.36 -4.18
CA GLN A 88 -20.43 -7.65 -3.07
C GLN A 88 -20.06 -6.17 -3.04
N ILE A 89 -19.12 -5.72 -3.89
CA ILE A 89 -18.65 -4.35 -3.93
C ILE A 89 -19.30 -3.62 -5.12
N PRO A 90 -20.20 -2.64 -4.87
CA PRO A 90 -20.88 -1.91 -5.92
C PRO A 90 -19.92 -1.13 -6.81
N GLY A 91 -20.17 -1.17 -8.11
CA GLY A 91 -19.38 -0.49 -9.13
C GLY A 91 -18.24 -1.34 -9.70
N LEU A 92 -17.82 -2.40 -9.01
CA LEU A 92 -16.79 -3.30 -9.54
C LEU A 92 -17.26 -4.07 -10.78
N GLU A 93 -18.56 -4.35 -10.90
CA GLU A 93 -19.18 -4.99 -12.06
C GLU A 93 -18.99 -4.23 -13.37
N THR A 94 -18.63 -2.94 -13.28
CA THR A 94 -18.45 -2.06 -14.43
C THR A 94 -17.03 -2.12 -15.01
N LEU A 95 -16.09 -2.79 -14.33
CA LEU A 95 -14.73 -2.94 -14.81
C LEU A 95 -14.67 -3.91 -16.00
N HIS A 96 -13.83 -3.58 -16.98
CA HIS A 96 -13.60 -4.42 -18.17
C HIS A 96 -13.09 -5.85 -17.87
N ASN A 97 -12.49 -6.06 -16.70
CA ASN A 97 -11.89 -7.29 -16.25
C ASN A 97 -12.63 -7.87 -15.03
N PHE A 98 -13.88 -7.45 -14.79
CA PHE A 98 -14.66 -7.89 -13.65
C PHE A 98 -14.84 -9.41 -13.62
N GLU A 99 -15.08 -10.04 -14.76
CA GLU A 99 -15.25 -11.49 -14.84
C GLU A 99 -13.95 -12.26 -14.50
N GLU A 100 -12.79 -11.68 -14.80
CA GLU A 100 -11.50 -12.25 -14.39
C GLU A 100 -11.29 -12.08 -12.89
N LEU A 101 -11.58 -10.89 -12.35
CA LEU A 101 -11.53 -10.60 -10.91
C LEU A 101 -12.45 -11.54 -10.12
N ARG A 102 -13.67 -11.73 -10.60
CA ARG A 102 -14.67 -12.63 -10.03
C ARG A 102 -14.18 -14.08 -9.99
N LYS A 103 -13.59 -14.58 -11.08
CA LYS A 103 -13.03 -15.94 -11.12
C LYS A 103 -11.86 -16.12 -10.16
N THR A 104 -11.00 -15.11 -10.02
CA THR A 104 -9.91 -15.16 -9.05
C THR A 104 -10.40 -15.15 -7.61
N ASP A 105 -11.48 -14.41 -7.32
CA ASP A 105 -12.10 -14.34 -5.99
C ASP A 105 -12.85 -15.62 -5.62
N MET A 106 -13.40 -16.32 -6.62
CA MET A 106 -14.08 -17.61 -6.45
C MET A 106 -13.14 -18.83 -6.50
N ALA A 107 -11.83 -18.64 -6.74
CA ALA A 107 -10.88 -19.75 -6.83
C ALA A 107 -10.82 -20.52 -5.48
N PRO A 108 -10.71 -21.87 -5.49
CA PRO A 108 -10.76 -22.65 -4.27
C PRO A 108 -9.69 -22.23 -3.25
N GLN A 109 -10.13 -21.66 -2.12
CA GLN A 109 -9.27 -21.32 -0.97
C GLN A 109 -8.55 -22.53 -0.35
N ALA A 110 -8.95 -23.75 -0.74
CA ALA A 110 -8.39 -25.00 -0.25
C ALA A 110 -6.87 -25.15 -0.53
N ASP A 111 -6.36 -24.49 -1.58
CA ASP A 111 -4.91 -24.46 -1.86
C ASP A 111 -4.16 -23.52 -0.90
N VAL A 112 -4.71 -22.32 -0.64
CA VAL A 112 -4.06 -21.31 0.21
C VAL A 112 -3.87 -21.83 1.63
N GLN A 113 -4.91 -22.41 2.22
CA GLN A 113 -4.86 -22.95 3.58
C GLN A 113 -3.84 -24.09 3.70
N GLN A 114 -3.82 -25.03 2.74
CA GLN A 114 -2.88 -26.14 2.76
C GLN A 114 -1.44 -25.69 2.51
N THR A 115 -1.25 -24.73 1.62
CA THR A 115 0.04 -24.12 1.32
C THR A 115 0.58 -23.37 2.53
N ILE A 116 -0.25 -22.57 3.22
CA ILE A 116 0.14 -21.91 4.48
C ILE A 116 0.53 -22.94 5.53
N ARG A 117 -0.24 -24.04 5.69
CA ARG A 117 0.12 -25.13 6.63
C ARG A 117 1.49 -25.70 6.33
N SER A 118 1.78 -25.99 5.06
CA SER A 118 3.09 -26.53 4.65
C SER A 118 4.23 -25.56 4.94
N VAL A 119 4.06 -24.27 4.62
CA VAL A 119 5.06 -23.23 4.90
C VAL A 119 5.28 -23.06 6.40
N LEU A 120 4.20 -22.99 7.19
CA LEU A 120 4.27 -22.84 8.65
C LEU A 120 4.97 -24.03 9.31
N GLN A 121 4.68 -25.26 8.88
CA GLN A 121 5.37 -26.45 9.39
C GLN A 121 6.87 -26.39 9.14
N LYS A 122 7.29 -25.96 7.94
CA LYS A 122 8.72 -25.80 7.61
C LYS A 122 9.39 -24.71 8.47
N LEU A 123 8.69 -23.61 8.75
CA LEU A 123 9.21 -22.57 9.64
C LEU A 123 9.37 -23.08 11.07
N ARG A 124 8.32 -23.70 11.65
CA ARG A 124 8.35 -24.21 13.02
C ARG A 124 9.40 -25.31 13.23
N ALA A 125 9.72 -26.08 12.19
CA ALA A 125 10.73 -27.13 12.23
C ALA A 125 12.18 -26.61 12.08
N ASP A 126 12.38 -25.35 11.68
CA ASP A 126 13.72 -24.80 11.51
C ASP A 126 14.40 -24.58 12.87
N LYS A 127 15.70 -24.88 12.94
CA LYS A 127 16.49 -24.72 14.16
C LYS A 127 16.54 -23.29 14.71
N ASN A 128 16.26 -22.28 13.88
CA ASN A 128 16.24 -20.87 14.28
C ASN A 128 14.85 -20.42 14.78
N ALA A 129 13.84 -21.29 14.78
CA ALA A 129 12.48 -20.94 15.16
C ALA A 129 12.24 -20.91 16.67
N TRP A 130 13.19 -21.38 17.48
CA TRP A 130 13.02 -21.52 18.94
C TRP A 130 12.53 -20.26 19.66
N PRO A 131 12.92 -19.00 19.31
CA PRO A 131 12.41 -17.82 20.00
C PRO A 131 10.98 -17.44 19.63
N PHE A 132 10.45 -18.03 18.56
CA PHE A 132 9.18 -17.64 17.94
C PHE A 132 8.13 -18.74 18.07
N GLN A 133 8.38 -19.82 18.81
CA GLN A 133 7.45 -20.94 18.90
C GLN A 133 6.17 -20.57 19.65
N GLU A 134 6.31 -19.74 20.67
CA GLU A 134 5.28 -19.33 21.63
C GLU A 134 5.37 -17.82 21.88
N PRO A 135 4.32 -17.19 22.45
CA PRO A 135 4.36 -15.78 22.83
C PRO A 135 5.52 -15.46 23.79
N VAL A 136 6.03 -14.22 23.72
CA VAL A 136 7.07 -13.75 24.64
C VAL A 136 6.50 -13.71 26.06
N ASP A 137 7.18 -14.35 27.02
CA ASP A 137 6.76 -14.36 28.41
C ASP A 137 6.95 -12.97 29.04
N ALA A 138 5.87 -12.40 29.59
CA ALA A 138 5.87 -11.09 30.21
C ALA A 138 6.66 -11.05 31.53
N ASP A 139 6.77 -12.19 32.22
CA ASP A 139 7.51 -12.31 33.47
C ASP A 139 9.03 -12.41 33.20
N GLU A 140 9.42 -13.02 32.07
CA GLU A 140 10.84 -13.13 31.66
C GLU A 140 11.35 -11.87 30.96
N VAL A 141 10.49 -11.18 30.20
CA VAL A 141 10.84 -9.97 29.46
C VAL A 141 9.95 -8.80 29.88
N PRO A 142 10.30 -8.14 31.00
CA PRO A 142 9.66 -6.90 31.42
C PRO A 142 9.65 -5.87 30.28
N ASP A 143 8.59 -5.07 30.20
CA ASP A 143 8.40 -3.98 29.23
C ASP A 143 8.13 -4.41 27.77
N TYR A 144 8.15 -5.71 27.43
CA TYR A 144 7.93 -6.16 26.04
C TYR A 144 6.60 -5.67 25.46
N TYR A 145 5.51 -5.87 26.20
CA TYR A 145 4.15 -5.52 25.76
C TYR A 145 3.85 -4.01 25.82
N GLU A 146 4.67 -3.22 26.49
CA GLU A 146 4.61 -1.75 26.43
C GLU A 146 5.23 -1.25 25.12
N TYR A 147 6.36 -1.86 24.70
CA TYR A 147 7.09 -1.45 23.51
C TYR A 147 6.56 -2.07 22.20
N ILE A 148 6.00 -3.27 22.28
CA ILE A 148 5.47 -4.05 21.16
C ILE A 148 3.94 -4.14 21.25
N PRO A 149 3.21 -3.27 20.51
CA PRO A 149 1.76 -3.14 20.65
C PRO A 149 0.97 -4.30 20.05
N PHE A 150 1.55 -5.02 19.09
CA PHE A 150 0.89 -6.11 18.37
C PHE A 150 1.79 -7.35 18.35
N PRO A 151 1.97 -8.02 19.50
CA PRO A 151 2.77 -9.22 19.63
C PRO A 151 2.16 -10.36 18.79
N VAL A 152 3.04 -11.20 18.22
CA VAL A 152 2.65 -12.39 17.45
C VAL A 152 3.85 -13.34 17.40
N ASP A 153 3.55 -14.63 17.33
CA ASP A 153 4.49 -15.76 17.31
C ASP A 153 3.94 -16.89 16.42
N LEU A 154 4.75 -17.92 16.15
CA LEU A 154 4.36 -19.05 15.30
C LEU A 154 3.28 -19.94 15.93
N GLY A 155 3.12 -19.93 17.26
CA GLY A 155 2.05 -20.59 18.01
C GLY A 155 0.72 -19.92 17.73
N THR A 156 0.65 -18.61 17.98
CA THR A 156 -0.51 -17.77 17.65
C THR A 156 -0.88 -17.89 16.17
N ILE A 157 0.12 -17.85 15.27
CA ILE A 157 -0.11 -18.01 13.83
C ILE A 157 -0.68 -19.41 13.50
N ALA A 158 -0.24 -20.46 14.19
CA ALA A 158 -0.77 -21.81 14.00
C ALA A 158 -2.23 -21.93 14.46
N GLU A 159 -2.61 -21.27 15.54
CA GLU A 159 -4.00 -21.23 16.03
C GLU A 159 -4.91 -20.48 15.05
N GLN A 160 -4.47 -19.32 14.55
CA GLN A 160 -5.19 -18.56 13.53
C GLN A 160 -5.37 -19.38 12.24
N LEU A 161 -4.38 -20.19 11.87
CA LEU A 161 -4.52 -21.08 10.71
C LEU A 161 -5.56 -22.18 10.95
N LYS A 162 -5.61 -22.76 12.16
CA LYS A 162 -6.62 -23.76 12.52
C LYS A 162 -8.04 -23.19 12.55
N SER A 163 -8.20 -21.93 12.96
CA SER A 163 -9.51 -21.25 12.98
C SER A 163 -10.01 -20.84 11.59
N GLY A 164 -9.17 -20.96 10.55
CA GLY A 164 -9.51 -20.53 9.19
C GLY A 164 -9.33 -19.03 8.95
N TYR A 165 -8.66 -18.31 9.86
CA TYR A 165 -8.45 -16.86 9.77
C TYR A 165 -7.77 -16.41 8.47
N TYR A 166 -6.79 -17.17 7.98
CA TYR A 166 -6.05 -16.82 6.76
C TYR A 166 -6.81 -17.21 5.49
N THR A 167 -7.75 -16.38 5.07
CA THR A 167 -8.50 -16.58 3.82
C THR A 167 -7.69 -16.19 2.57
N HIS A 168 -6.54 -15.53 2.75
CA HIS A 168 -5.63 -15.09 1.69
C HIS A 168 -4.19 -15.14 2.22
N GLU A 169 -3.23 -15.54 1.38
CA GLU A 169 -1.81 -15.62 1.76
C GLU A 169 -1.20 -14.31 2.27
N ARG A 170 -1.73 -13.15 1.83
CA ARG A 170 -1.27 -11.84 2.31
C ARG A 170 -1.47 -11.64 3.80
N MET A 171 -2.53 -12.23 4.37
CA MET A 171 -2.79 -12.14 5.82
C MET A 171 -1.71 -12.90 6.60
N PHE A 172 -1.40 -14.12 6.16
CA PHE A 172 -0.31 -14.92 6.75
C PHE A 172 1.05 -14.25 6.60
N VAL A 173 1.36 -13.73 5.40
CA VAL A 173 2.62 -13.00 5.15
C VAL A 173 2.72 -11.74 6.03
N ALA A 174 1.60 -11.05 6.29
CA ALA A 174 1.57 -9.88 7.17
C ALA A 174 1.91 -10.25 8.63
N ASP A 175 1.38 -11.36 9.13
CA ASP A 175 1.69 -11.81 10.50
C ASP A 175 3.13 -12.29 10.65
N ILE A 176 3.66 -13.03 9.67
CA ILE A 176 5.07 -13.40 9.65
C ILE A 176 5.97 -12.15 9.60
N ARG A 177 5.60 -11.16 8.77
CA ARG A 177 6.33 -9.89 8.73
C ARG A 177 6.32 -9.20 10.08
N ARG A 178 5.13 -9.07 10.70
CA ARG A 178 4.96 -8.43 12.01
C ARG A 178 5.78 -9.12 13.08
N MET A 179 5.82 -10.46 13.08
CA MET A 179 6.66 -11.26 13.99
C MET A 179 8.14 -10.85 13.89
N PHE A 180 8.68 -10.78 12.68
CA PHE A 180 10.08 -10.37 12.47
C PHE A 180 10.31 -8.88 12.78
N ASP A 181 9.41 -7.99 12.33
CA ASP A 181 9.50 -6.55 12.60
C ASP A 181 9.48 -6.26 14.11
N ASN A 182 8.65 -6.97 14.89
CA ASN A 182 8.64 -6.89 16.35
C ASN A 182 9.98 -7.33 16.95
N CYS A 183 10.53 -8.45 16.47
CA CYS A 183 11.82 -8.96 16.96
C CYS A 183 12.95 -7.95 16.68
N TYR A 184 13.04 -7.42 15.45
CA TYR A 184 14.06 -6.45 15.08
C TYR A 184 13.88 -5.09 15.75
N LYS A 185 12.64 -4.71 16.11
CA LYS A 185 12.33 -3.48 16.84
C LYS A 185 12.77 -3.58 18.31
N PHE A 186 12.51 -4.73 18.94
CA PHE A 186 12.79 -4.91 20.37
C PHE A 186 14.25 -5.26 20.66
N ASN A 187 14.87 -6.07 19.80
CA ASN A 187 16.19 -6.64 20.06
C ASN A 187 17.31 -5.85 19.37
N ALA A 188 18.46 -5.76 20.02
CA ALA A 188 19.67 -5.19 19.42
C ALA A 188 20.17 -6.06 18.23
N PRO A 189 20.76 -5.47 17.17
CA PRO A 189 21.22 -6.20 15.99
C PRO A 189 22.25 -7.33 16.22
N ASP A 190 22.98 -7.26 17.33
CA ASP A 190 23.99 -8.22 17.76
C ASP A 190 23.44 -9.33 18.68
N SER A 191 22.16 -9.29 19.01
CA SER A 191 21.54 -10.30 19.87
C SER A 191 21.31 -11.63 19.15
N GLN A 192 21.29 -12.73 19.91
CA GLN A 192 20.96 -14.06 19.38
C GLN A 192 19.55 -14.10 18.77
N TYR A 193 18.60 -13.37 19.35
CA TYR A 193 17.21 -13.30 18.87
C TYR A 193 17.14 -12.64 17.50
N TYR A 194 17.86 -11.53 17.32
CA TYR A 194 17.95 -10.82 16.04
C TYR A 194 18.59 -11.71 14.97
N PHE A 195 19.67 -12.41 15.31
CA PHE A 195 20.34 -13.34 14.40
C PHE A 195 19.42 -14.50 13.97
N HIS A 196 18.72 -15.13 14.92
CA HIS A 196 17.81 -16.22 14.60
C HIS A 196 16.57 -15.73 13.82
N ALA A 197 16.04 -14.54 14.12
CA ALA A 197 15.01 -13.90 13.29
C ALA A 197 15.49 -13.73 11.85
N PHE A 198 16.70 -13.18 11.65
CA PHE A 198 17.30 -13.03 10.31
C PHE A 198 17.37 -14.37 9.57
N LYS A 199 17.87 -15.44 10.21
CA LYS A 199 17.96 -16.77 9.59
C LYS A 199 16.62 -17.38 9.24
N LEU A 200 15.64 -17.25 10.12
CA LEU A 200 14.30 -17.75 9.85
C LEU A 200 13.60 -16.93 8.75
N ASN A 201 13.84 -15.61 8.70
CA ASN A 201 13.34 -14.73 7.65
C ASN A 201 13.96 -15.06 6.28
N GLU A 202 15.26 -15.40 6.20
CA GLU A 202 15.88 -15.91 4.97
C GLU A 202 15.18 -17.17 4.45
N LEU A 203 14.83 -18.09 5.35
CA LEU A 203 14.03 -19.27 4.98
C LEU A 203 12.64 -18.86 4.49
N PHE A 204 11.96 -17.97 5.22
CA PHE A 204 10.62 -17.53 4.85
C PHE A 204 10.58 -16.86 3.48
N VAL A 205 11.51 -15.94 3.18
CA VAL A 205 11.58 -15.25 1.88
C VAL A 205 11.72 -16.25 0.73
N ARG A 206 12.51 -17.33 0.91
CA ARG A 206 12.62 -18.41 -0.09
C ARG A 206 11.31 -19.18 -0.25
N LEU A 207 10.68 -19.57 0.85
CA LEU A 207 9.39 -20.29 0.83
C LEU A 207 8.28 -19.43 0.22
N ALA A 208 8.23 -18.14 0.55
CA ALA A 208 7.24 -17.21 0.04
C ALA A 208 7.37 -17.00 -1.47
N ARG A 209 8.60 -16.90 -2.01
CA ARG A 209 8.80 -16.84 -3.47
C ARG A 209 8.32 -18.11 -4.18
N GLN A 210 8.52 -19.28 -3.55
CA GLN A 210 8.12 -20.56 -4.12
C GLN A 210 6.60 -20.78 -4.08
N HIS A 211 5.96 -20.44 -2.97
CA HIS A 211 4.58 -20.82 -2.69
C HIS A 211 3.58 -19.66 -2.83
N PHE A 212 4.04 -18.41 -2.78
CA PHE A 212 3.21 -17.20 -2.84
C PHE A 212 3.71 -16.25 -3.95
N ALA A 213 3.96 -16.79 -5.15
CA ALA A 213 4.60 -16.06 -6.25
C ALA A 213 3.88 -14.75 -6.65
N HIS A 214 2.56 -14.66 -6.46
CA HIS A 214 1.75 -13.49 -6.76
C HIS A 214 1.51 -12.56 -5.56
N CYS A 215 2.01 -12.92 -4.38
CA CYS A 215 1.90 -12.09 -3.19
C CYS A 215 2.85 -10.89 -3.31
N LYS A 216 2.27 -9.70 -3.43
CA LYS A 216 3.03 -8.44 -3.51
C LYS A 216 3.56 -7.97 -2.16
N LEU A 217 3.07 -8.54 -1.05
CA LEU A 217 3.54 -8.19 0.28
C LEU A 217 4.91 -8.84 0.51
N GLN A 218 5.92 -8.01 0.73
CA GLN A 218 7.28 -8.47 0.97
C GLN A 218 7.58 -8.46 2.46
N VAL A 219 8.40 -9.42 2.88
CA VAL A 219 9.03 -9.45 4.20
C VAL A 219 10.49 -9.05 4.00
N PRO A 220 10.86 -7.80 4.32
CA PRO A 220 12.21 -7.35 4.08
C PRO A 220 13.19 -8.06 5.03
N LEU A 221 14.39 -8.32 4.53
CA LEU A 221 15.53 -8.64 5.38
C LEU A 221 16.17 -7.33 5.87
N PRO A 222 16.72 -7.29 7.09
CA PRO A 222 17.60 -6.21 7.53
C PRO A 222 18.71 -5.91 6.52
N THR A 223 19.06 -4.62 6.38
CA THR A 223 20.04 -4.14 5.38
C THR A 223 21.45 -4.70 5.63
N ALA A 224 21.83 -4.82 6.90
CA ALA A 224 23.08 -5.45 7.30
C ALA A 224 22.80 -6.87 7.80
N LYS A 225 23.62 -7.82 7.34
CA LYS A 225 23.58 -9.19 7.86
C LYS A 225 24.13 -9.16 9.30
N PRO A 226 23.40 -9.71 10.29
CA PRO A 226 23.88 -9.72 11.66
C PRO A 226 25.09 -10.64 11.80
N GLU A 227 26.10 -10.16 12.51
CA GLU A 227 27.25 -10.95 12.94
C GLU A 227 26.97 -11.47 14.34
N TYR A 228 26.56 -12.73 14.43
CA TYR A 228 26.49 -13.42 15.72
C TYR A 228 27.80 -14.16 15.96
N VAL A 229 28.52 -13.76 17.00
CA VAL A 229 29.66 -14.51 17.53
C VAL A 229 29.12 -15.31 18.73
N PRO A 230 29.01 -16.64 18.65
CA PRO A 230 28.61 -17.43 19.80
C PRO A 230 29.61 -17.20 20.93
N SER A 231 29.17 -16.67 22.06
CA SER A 231 30.02 -16.53 23.23
C SER A 231 30.45 -17.93 23.69
N ALA A 232 31.74 -18.25 23.57
CA ALA A 232 32.34 -19.45 24.11
C ALA A 232 32.49 -19.35 25.63
N SER A 233 31.37 -19.26 26.38
CA SER A 233 31.35 -19.45 27.85
C SER A 233 29.93 -19.33 28.38
N GLY A 234 29.36 -20.44 28.83
CA GLY A 234 28.07 -20.44 29.50
C GLY A 234 27.62 -21.79 30.05
N GLY A 235 28.54 -22.71 30.33
CA GLY A 235 28.22 -23.81 31.22
C GLY A 235 28.00 -23.26 32.62
N ARG A 236 26.75 -23.18 33.06
CA ARG A 236 26.37 -23.26 34.47
C ARG A 236 25.14 -24.14 34.61
N LYS A 237 25.23 -24.92 35.70
CA LYS A 237 24.39 -26.03 36.12
C LYS A 237 22.93 -25.69 36.25
#